data_AF-A0A7C3T408-F1
#
_entry.id   AF-A0A7C3T408-F1
#
_cell.length_a   1.000
_cell.length_b   1.000
_cell.length_c   1.000
_cell.angle_alpha   90.00
_cell.angle_beta   90.00
_cell.angle_gamma   90.00
#
_symmetry.space_group_name_H-M   'P 1'
#
loop_
_entity.id
_entity.type
_entity.pdbx_description
1 polymer ?
#
loop_
_entity_poly.entity_id
_entity_poly.type
_entity_poly.pdbx_seq_one_letter_code
_entity_poly.pdbx_strand_id
1 'polypeptide(L)'
;GISVRVHPTMIPSRHPLASVRDENNAIFVSGDAVGELMFYGKGAGSLPAASAVVGDVITIARNMRSGGRLVGCTCFFQKPLKDMKDVVSRYFMIFDVPDRPGVLARIAGVFGSNRVSIKSVIQHGTGKEARIVLVTHAVKEENIRETVRGLEGLEEVNRVVSLIRVEDPEEV
;
A
#
# COMPACT_ATOMS: atom_id res chain seq x y z
N GLY A 1 -8.80 15.21 -2.09
CA GLY A 1 -7.43 15.44 -2.59
C GLY A 1 -6.96 14.25 -3.41
N ILE A 2 -5.70 14.25 -3.83
CA ILE A 2 -5.03 13.14 -4.53
C ILE A 2 -4.04 12.48 -3.57
N SER A 3 -4.10 11.16 -3.41
CA SER A 3 -3.10 10.39 -2.66
C SER A 3 -2.06 9.84 -3.63
N VAL A 4 -0.79 10.20 -3.46
CA VAL A 4 0.34 9.66 -4.23
C VAL A 4 1.34 9.07 -3.25
N ARG A 5 1.65 7.79 -3.37
CA ARG A 5 2.55 7.08 -2.44
C ARG A 5 3.21 5.87 -3.10
N VAL A 6 4.42 5.54 -2.65
CA VAL A 6 5.16 4.32 -3.00
C VAL A 6 5.66 3.70 -1.71
N HIS A 7 5.35 2.43 -1.50
CA HIS A 7 5.79 1.66 -0.34
C HIS A 7 5.59 0.16 -0.60
N PRO A 8 6.30 -0.73 0.10
CA PRO A 8 5.93 -2.14 0.17
C PRO A 8 4.48 -2.30 0.63
N THR A 9 3.77 -3.25 0.04
CA THR A 9 2.38 -3.52 0.40
C THR A 9 2.10 -5.00 0.21
N MET A 10 1.32 -5.57 1.13
CA MET A 10 0.73 -6.88 0.93
C MET A 10 -0.56 -6.74 0.14
N ILE A 11 -0.74 -7.66 -0.78
CA ILE A 11 -1.94 -7.81 -1.59
C ILE A 11 -2.43 -9.26 -1.48
N PRO A 12 -3.75 -9.50 -1.58
CA PRO A 12 -4.28 -10.86 -1.63
C PRO A 12 -3.62 -11.68 -2.73
N SER A 13 -3.34 -12.95 -2.47
CA SER A 13 -2.73 -13.86 -3.45
C SER A 13 -3.60 -14.07 -4.70
N ARG A 14 -4.93 -13.87 -4.55
CA ARG A 14 -5.90 -13.92 -5.65
C ARG A 14 -5.92 -12.65 -6.51
N HIS A 15 -5.34 -11.54 -6.04
CA HIS A 15 -5.37 -10.27 -6.75
C HIS A 15 -4.48 -10.33 -8.01
N PRO A 16 -4.87 -9.77 -9.17
CA PRO A 16 -4.09 -9.88 -10.41
C PRO A 16 -2.65 -9.35 -10.32
N LEU A 17 -2.39 -8.34 -9.48
CA LEU A 17 -1.03 -7.84 -9.25
C LEU A 17 -0.12 -8.87 -8.54
N ALA A 18 -0.67 -9.86 -7.83
CA ALA A 18 0.11 -10.85 -7.09
C ALA A 18 0.78 -11.90 -8.00
N SER A 19 0.29 -12.05 -9.24
CA SER A 19 0.90 -12.92 -10.25
C SER A 19 1.99 -12.24 -11.08
N VAL A 20 2.24 -10.94 -10.87
CA VAL A 20 3.29 -10.20 -11.59
C VAL A 20 4.65 -10.56 -10.99
N ARG A 21 5.54 -11.12 -11.81
CA ARG A 21 6.86 -11.62 -11.40
C ARG A 21 7.96 -11.07 -12.30
N ASP A 22 9.19 -11.18 -11.79
CA ASP A 22 10.43 -10.87 -12.51
C ASP A 22 10.48 -9.41 -13.00
N GLU A 23 10.93 -9.17 -14.24
CA GLU A 23 11.06 -7.82 -14.81
C GLU A 23 9.75 -7.24 -15.40
N ASN A 24 8.62 -7.92 -15.18
CA ASN A 24 7.34 -7.47 -15.68
C ASN A 24 6.75 -6.40 -14.77
N ASN A 25 6.17 -5.37 -15.38
CA ASN A 25 5.39 -4.35 -14.69
C ASN A 25 3.91 -4.56 -14.99
N ALA A 26 3.08 -4.12 -14.05
CA ALA A 26 1.66 -4.02 -14.27
C ALA A 26 1.10 -2.71 -13.70
N ILE A 27 0.07 -2.19 -14.35
CA ILE A 27 -0.70 -1.04 -13.91
C ILE A 27 -2.15 -1.49 -13.80
N PHE A 28 -2.71 -1.40 -12.59
CA PHE A 28 -4.11 -1.68 -12.32
C PHE A 28 -4.87 -0.36 -12.19
N VAL A 29 -5.93 -0.20 -12.97
CA VAL A 29 -6.75 1.02 -13.04
C VAL A 29 -8.19 0.65 -12.74
N SER A 30 -8.80 1.35 -11.79
CA SER A 30 -10.24 1.24 -11.52
C SER A 30 -10.92 2.55 -11.90
N GLY A 31 -12.03 2.48 -12.62
CA GLY A 31 -12.82 3.64 -13.00
C GLY A 31 -14.30 3.33 -13.10
N ASP A 32 -15.14 4.32 -12.76
CA ASP A 32 -16.58 4.16 -12.57
C ASP A 32 -17.32 3.49 -13.75
N ALA A 33 -16.92 3.80 -14.99
CA ALA A 33 -17.57 3.28 -16.19
C ALA A 33 -16.83 2.08 -16.83
N VAL A 34 -15.50 2.05 -16.73
CA VAL A 34 -14.66 1.02 -17.37
C VAL A 34 -14.42 -0.19 -16.46
N GLY A 35 -14.74 -0.07 -15.17
CA GLY A 35 -14.45 -1.07 -14.17
C GLY A 35 -12.94 -1.20 -13.93
N GLU A 36 -12.50 -2.44 -13.74
CA GLU A 36 -11.11 -2.79 -13.46
C GLU A 36 -10.37 -3.16 -14.75
N LEU A 37 -9.24 -2.49 -14.99
CA LEU A 37 -8.35 -2.72 -16.12
C LEU A 37 -6.93 -3.02 -15.62
N MET A 38 -6.28 -4.01 -16.21
CA MET A 38 -4.87 -4.31 -15.94
C MET A 38 -4.06 -4.24 -17.24
N PHE A 39 -3.02 -3.42 -17.22
CA PHE A 39 -2.01 -3.34 -18.29
C PHE A 39 -0.76 -4.07 -17.80
N TYR A 40 -0.30 -5.07 -18.56
CA TYR A 40 0.81 -5.93 -18.17
C TYR A 40 1.84 -6.04 -19.30
N GLY A 41 3.13 -6.00 -18.95
CA GLY A 41 4.21 -6.23 -19.90
C GLY A 41 5.59 -5.91 -19.33
N LYS A 42 6.63 -6.01 -20.18
CA LYS A 42 7.99 -5.65 -19.78
C LYS A 42 8.09 -4.15 -19.51
N GLY A 43 8.40 -3.78 -18.28
CA GLY A 43 8.52 -2.38 -17.86
C GLY A 43 9.92 -1.79 -18.04
N ALA A 44 10.92 -2.63 -18.34
CA ALA A 44 12.30 -2.23 -18.53
C ALA A 44 12.95 -3.03 -19.67
N GLY A 45 14.05 -2.51 -20.20
CA GLY A 45 14.81 -3.09 -21.30
C GLY A 45 14.89 -2.17 -22.51
N SER A 46 15.95 -2.33 -23.32
CA SER A 46 16.23 -1.47 -24.47
C SER A 46 15.12 -1.50 -25.52
N LEU A 47 14.61 -2.68 -25.88
CA LEU A 47 13.56 -2.83 -26.89
C LEU A 47 12.18 -2.35 -26.42
N PRO A 48 11.68 -2.71 -25.21
CA PRO A 48 10.40 -2.18 -24.72
C PRO A 48 10.38 -0.64 -24.64
N ALA A 49 11.47 -0.03 -24.14
CA ALA A 49 11.57 1.43 -24.07
C ALA A 49 11.62 2.06 -25.48
N ALA A 50 12.40 1.50 -26.40
CA ALA A 50 12.48 1.99 -27.77
C ALA A 50 11.11 1.91 -28.49
N SER A 51 10.32 0.87 -28.23
CA SER A 51 8.96 0.72 -28.78
C SER A 51 8.06 1.89 -28.35
N ALA A 52 8.06 2.26 -27.07
CA ALA A 52 7.30 3.40 -26.56
C ALA A 52 7.73 4.72 -27.23
N VAL A 53 9.05 4.96 -27.34
CA VAL A 53 9.60 6.14 -28.01
C VAL A 53 9.18 6.22 -29.48
N VAL A 54 9.24 5.11 -30.21
CA VAL A 54 8.82 5.07 -31.63
C VAL A 54 7.32 5.34 -31.76
N GLY A 55 6.50 4.84 -30.84
CA GLY A 55 5.06 5.16 -30.77
C GLY A 55 4.79 6.65 -30.64
N ASP A 56 5.54 7.34 -29.78
CA ASP A 56 5.45 8.79 -29.63
C ASP A 56 5.90 9.53 -30.89
N VAL A 57 7.00 9.11 -31.52
CA VAL A 57 7.48 9.71 -32.79
C VAL A 57 6.43 9.60 -33.89
N ILE A 58 5.79 8.44 -34.04
CA ILE A 58 4.72 8.24 -35.03
C ILE A 58 3.51 9.14 -34.71
N THR A 59 3.15 9.25 -33.42
CA THR A 59 2.04 10.10 -32.98
C THR A 59 2.31 11.58 -33.28
N ILE A 60 3.52 12.06 -32.99
CA ILE A 60 3.95 13.42 -33.31
C ILE A 60 3.92 13.67 -34.82
N ALA A 61 4.48 12.77 -35.63
CA ALA A 61 4.48 12.90 -37.09
C ALA A 61 3.05 12.94 -37.68
N ARG A 62 2.13 12.12 -37.15
CA ARG A 62 0.72 12.14 -37.54
C ARG A 62 0.05 13.48 -37.19
N ASN A 63 0.31 14.01 -35.99
CA ASN A 63 -0.24 15.29 -35.55
C ASN A 63 0.27 16.47 -36.39
N MET A 64 1.57 16.49 -36.71
CA MET A 64 2.15 17.51 -37.60
C MET A 64 1.49 17.50 -38.98
N ARG A 65 1.21 16.31 -39.52
CA ARG A 65 0.56 16.16 -40.84
C ARG A 65 -0.91 16.55 -40.83
N SER A 66 -1.65 16.22 -39.77
CA SER A 66 -3.09 16.51 -39.67
C SER A 66 -3.40 17.93 -39.18
N GLY A 67 -2.38 18.71 -38.77
CA GLY A 67 -2.58 19.99 -38.08
C GLY A 67 -3.22 19.83 -36.69
N GLY A 68 -3.24 18.61 -36.15
CA GLY A 68 -3.79 18.30 -34.84
C GLY A 68 -2.93 18.84 -33.71
N ARG A 69 -3.56 19.26 -32.61
CA ARG A 69 -2.87 19.65 -31.37
C ARG A 69 -2.84 18.48 -30.41
N LEU A 70 -1.72 18.32 -29.70
CA LEU A 70 -1.63 17.41 -28.55
C LEU A 70 -2.57 17.87 -27.42
N VAL A 71 -2.85 16.96 -26.47
CA VAL A 71 -3.64 17.26 -25.27
C VAL A 71 -3.08 18.51 -24.60
N GLY A 72 -3.91 19.55 -24.45
CA GLY A 72 -3.54 20.82 -23.80
C GLY A 72 -3.36 20.66 -22.28
N CYS A 73 -3.21 21.78 -21.56
CA CYS A 73 -3.11 21.70 -20.10
C CYS A 73 -4.32 20.98 -19.51
N THR A 74 -4.09 19.92 -18.76
CA THR A 74 -5.13 19.16 -18.05
C THR A 74 -5.39 19.69 -16.64
N CYS A 75 -4.86 20.89 -16.34
CA CYS A 75 -4.85 21.54 -15.04
C CYS A 75 -6.20 22.14 -14.59
N PHE A 76 -7.33 21.62 -15.08
CA PHE A 76 -8.67 22.14 -14.80
C PHE A 76 -9.20 21.76 -13.41
N PHE A 77 -8.67 20.69 -12.81
CA PHE A 77 -9.10 20.23 -11.49
C PHE A 77 -8.08 20.61 -10.42
N GLN A 78 -8.46 21.56 -9.55
CA GLN A 78 -7.70 21.87 -8.34
C GLN A 78 -7.97 20.81 -7.27
N LYS A 79 -7.23 19.69 -7.33
CA LYS A 79 -7.24 18.67 -6.28
C LYS A 79 -5.93 18.73 -5.48
N PRO A 80 -5.94 19.19 -4.21
CA PRO A 80 -4.72 19.25 -3.41
C PRO A 80 -4.19 17.84 -3.15
N LEU A 81 -2.88 17.72 -2.99
CA LEU A 81 -2.25 16.50 -2.50
C LEU A 81 -2.74 16.21 -1.08
N LYS A 82 -3.08 14.95 -0.83
CA LYS A 82 -3.48 14.47 0.49
C LYS A 82 -2.23 14.24 1.34
N ASP A 83 -2.22 14.76 2.56
CA ASP A 83 -1.17 14.48 3.52
C ASP A 83 -1.13 12.98 3.83
N MET A 84 0.06 12.43 3.96
CA MET A 84 0.26 11.02 4.28
C MET A 84 -0.42 10.64 5.60
N LYS A 85 -0.50 11.53 6.59
CA LYS A 85 -1.15 11.27 7.88
C LYS A 85 -2.65 10.95 7.75
N ASP A 86 -3.29 11.48 6.72
CA ASP A 86 -4.72 11.30 6.46
C ASP A 86 -5.02 10.09 5.56
N VAL A 87 -3.99 9.45 5.01
CA VAL A 87 -4.14 8.22 4.23
C VAL A 87 -4.75 7.14 5.10
N VAL A 88 -5.76 6.45 4.58
CA VAL A 88 -6.38 5.29 5.22
C VAL A 88 -5.84 4.04 4.55
N SER A 89 -5.36 3.08 5.34
CA SER A 89 -4.88 1.78 4.88
C SER A 89 -5.07 0.75 5.99
N ARG A 90 -4.87 -0.53 5.66
CA ARG A 90 -4.77 -1.62 6.64
C ARG A 90 -3.29 -1.91 6.88
N TYR A 91 -2.95 -2.45 8.03
CA TYR A 91 -1.57 -2.72 8.42
C TYR A 91 -1.41 -4.12 8.96
N PHE A 92 -0.37 -4.78 8.49
CA PHE A 92 0.18 -6.00 9.05
C PHE A 92 1.39 -5.66 9.89
N MET A 93 1.41 -6.20 11.09
CA MET A 93 2.44 -5.94 12.09
C MET A 93 2.95 -7.24 12.67
N ILE A 94 4.26 -7.29 12.89
CA ILE A 94 4.92 -8.35 13.64
C ILE A 94 5.71 -7.70 14.77
N PHE A 95 5.59 -8.21 15.98
CA PHE A 95 6.42 -7.81 17.11
C PHE A 95 6.77 -9.02 17.98
N ASP A 96 7.99 -8.97 18.54
CA ASP A 96 8.50 -9.94 19.49
C ASP A 96 8.19 -9.43 20.91
N VAL A 97 7.64 -10.30 21.76
CA VAL A 97 7.16 -9.97 23.10
C VAL A 97 7.55 -11.06 24.10
N PRO A 98 7.62 -10.80 25.41
CA PRO A 98 7.77 -11.85 26.40
C PRO A 98 6.51 -12.74 26.44
N ASP A 99 6.68 -14.04 26.58
CA ASP A 99 5.55 -14.98 26.69
C ASP A 99 5.00 -15.00 28.12
N ARG A 100 4.23 -13.97 28.48
CA ARG A 100 3.60 -13.84 29.80
C ARG A 100 2.13 -13.38 29.69
N PRO A 101 1.26 -13.80 30.61
CA PRO A 101 -0.11 -13.33 30.65
C PRO A 101 -0.22 -11.80 30.69
N GLY A 102 -1.24 -11.25 30.02
CA GLY A 102 -1.54 -9.81 30.01
C GLY A 102 -0.83 -8.99 28.94
N VAL A 103 0.23 -9.48 28.30
CA VAL A 103 0.95 -8.77 27.22
C VAL A 103 0.00 -8.37 26.08
N LEU A 104 -0.78 -9.31 25.57
CA LEU A 104 -1.73 -9.04 24.49
C LEU A 104 -2.77 -7.99 24.89
N ALA A 105 -3.23 -7.99 26.15
CA ALA A 105 -4.19 -7.01 26.64
C ALA A 105 -3.60 -5.59 26.69
N ARG A 106 -2.32 -5.46 27.08
CA ARG A 106 -1.60 -4.18 27.10
C ARG A 106 -1.43 -3.62 25.69
N ILE A 107 -1.02 -4.48 24.76
CA ILE A 107 -0.89 -4.15 23.34
C ILE A 107 -2.24 -3.73 22.77
N ALA A 108 -3.29 -4.53 22.96
CA ALA A 108 -4.64 -4.19 22.53
C ALA A 108 -5.14 -2.85 23.13
N GLY A 109 -4.76 -2.54 24.38
CA GLY A 109 -5.04 -1.25 25.02
C GLY A 109 -4.42 -0.06 24.29
N VAL A 110 -3.18 -0.19 23.79
CA VAL A 110 -2.52 0.86 22.99
C VAL A 110 -3.22 1.06 21.65
N PHE A 111 -3.59 -0.03 20.96
CA PHE A 111 -4.37 0.04 19.72
C PHE A 111 -5.73 0.74 19.96
N GLY A 112 -6.46 0.33 21.00
CA GLY A 112 -7.75 0.91 21.36
C GLY A 112 -7.68 2.40 21.70
N SER A 113 -6.66 2.81 22.47
CA SER A 113 -6.43 4.22 22.85
C SER A 113 -6.17 5.11 21.63
N ASN A 114 -5.54 4.56 20.59
CA ASN A 114 -5.27 5.23 19.32
C ASN A 114 -6.38 5.00 18.27
N ARG A 115 -7.53 4.44 18.66
CA ARG A 115 -8.67 4.16 17.76
C ARG A 115 -8.30 3.25 16.58
N VAL A 116 -7.44 2.27 16.81
CA VAL A 116 -7.05 1.26 15.82
C VAL A 116 -7.76 -0.05 16.13
N SER A 117 -8.61 -0.51 15.21
CA SER A 117 -9.30 -1.79 15.34
C SER A 117 -8.45 -2.94 14.77
N ILE A 118 -8.43 -4.06 15.48
CA ILE A 118 -7.67 -5.26 15.13
C ILE A 118 -8.60 -6.21 14.35
N LYS A 119 -8.23 -6.53 13.10
CA LYS A 119 -8.97 -7.47 12.24
C LYS A 119 -8.63 -8.93 12.59
N SER A 120 -7.35 -9.22 12.84
CA SER A 120 -6.92 -10.55 13.28
C SER A 120 -5.64 -10.47 14.09
N VAL A 121 -5.46 -11.46 14.97
CA VAL A 121 -4.25 -11.62 15.77
C VAL A 121 -3.89 -13.10 15.85
N ILE A 122 -2.59 -13.39 15.70
CA ILE A 122 -2.01 -14.71 15.87
C ILE A 122 -0.81 -14.56 16.79
N GLN A 123 -0.77 -15.34 17.86
CA GLN A 123 0.39 -15.43 18.75
C GLN A 123 1.04 -16.80 18.57
N HIS A 124 2.34 -16.81 18.35
CA HIS A 124 3.15 -18.02 18.29
C HIS A 124 4.21 -17.98 19.38
N GLY A 125 4.12 -18.90 20.34
CA GLY A 125 5.11 -19.03 21.41
C GLY A 125 6.43 -19.59 20.89
N THR A 126 7.54 -18.97 21.27
CA THR A 126 8.91 -19.39 20.93
C THR A 126 9.71 -19.70 22.20
N GLY A 127 9.04 -20.17 23.26
CA GLY A 127 9.63 -20.50 24.55
C GLY A 127 9.39 -19.40 25.59
N LYS A 128 10.43 -18.62 25.92
CA LYS A 128 10.30 -17.48 26.86
C LYS A 128 9.77 -16.20 26.20
N GLU A 129 9.71 -16.20 24.88
CA GLU A 129 9.19 -15.11 24.05
C GLU A 129 8.04 -15.65 23.21
N ALA A 130 7.23 -14.74 22.70
CA ALA A 130 6.20 -15.01 21.73
C ALA A 130 6.30 -13.99 20.60
N ARG A 131 5.89 -14.42 19.41
CA ARG A 131 5.70 -13.54 18.26
C ARG A 131 4.22 -13.27 18.10
N ILE A 132 3.84 -12.01 18.12
CA ILE A 132 2.48 -11.60 17.78
C ILE A 132 2.49 -11.05 16.36
N VAL A 133 1.57 -11.58 15.56
CA VAL A 133 1.27 -11.16 14.20
C VAL A 133 -0.14 -10.60 14.19
N LEU A 134 -0.30 -9.39 13.68
CA LEU A 134 -1.56 -8.66 13.74
C LEU A 134 -1.90 -8.05 12.39
N VAL A 135 -3.18 -8.04 12.04
CA VAL A 135 -3.72 -7.26 10.92
C VAL A 135 -4.77 -6.31 11.46
N THR A 136 -4.74 -5.05 11.03
CA THR A 136 -5.71 -4.02 11.41
C THR A 136 -6.85 -3.90 10.39
N HIS A 137 -7.98 -3.34 10.83
CA HIS A 137 -8.94 -2.76 9.89
C HIS A 137 -8.41 -1.46 9.29
N ALA A 138 -9.14 -0.90 8.33
CA ALA A 138 -8.77 0.35 7.69
C ALA A 138 -8.66 1.48 8.74
N VAL A 139 -7.51 2.14 8.79
CA VAL A 139 -7.18 3.15 9.78
C VAL A 139 -6.33 4.25 9.16
N LYS A 140 -6.42 5.47 9.72
CA LYS A 140 -5.54 6.58 9.32
C LYS A 140 -4.08 6.28 9.67
N GLU A 141 -3.18 6.70 8.80
CA GLU A 141 -1.73 6.59 8.99
C GLU A 141 -1.26 7.32 10.26
N GLU A 142 -1.87 8.45 10.63
CA GLU A 142 -1.53 9.13 11.89
C GLU A 142 -1.73 8.23 13.10
N ASN A 143 -2.90 7.59 13.20
CA ASN A 143 -3.26 6.71 14.30
C ASN A 143 -2.34 5.49 14.40
N ILE A 144 -1.95 4.89 13.27
CA ILE A 144 -1.01 3.76 13.31
C ILE A 144 0.38 4.22 13.75
N ARG A 145 0.82 5.41 13.35
CA ARG A 145 2.13 5.95 13.77
C ARG A 145 2.16 6.24 15.26
N GLU A 146 1.09 6.82 15.82
CA GLU A 146 0.95 7.00 17.26
C GLU A 146 0.90 5.65 18.00
N THR A 147 0.22 4.65 17.42
CA THR A 147 0.20 3.28 17.97
C THR A 147 1.59 2.69 18.03
N VAL A 148 2.37 2.76 16.94
CA VAL A 148 3.74 2.24 16.90
C VAL A 148 4.62 2.92 17.94
N ARG A 149 4.56 4.26 18.05
CA ARG A 149 5.30 4.99 19.10
C ARG A 149 4.89 4.57 20.50
N GLY A 150 3.60 4.34 20.74
CA GLY A 150 3.10 3.82 22.01
C GLY A 150 3.58 2.40 22.32
N LEU A 151 3.67 1.53 21.30
CA LEU A 151 4.18 0.17 21.46
C LEU A 151 5.68 0.14 21.73
N GLU A 152 6.47 0.99 21.08
CA GLU A 152 7.92 1.10 21.32
C GLU A 152 8.24 1.57 22.75
N GLY A 153 7.29 2.24 23.42
CA GLY A 153 7.40 2.65 24.82
C GLY A 153 6.92 1.60 25.84
N LEU A 154 6.37 0.47 25.42
CA LEU A 154 5.91 -0.59 26.33
C LEU A 154 7.05 -1.54 26.69
N GLU A 155 7.24 -1.81 27.99
CA GLU A 155 8.17 -2.83 28.48
C GLU A 155 7.82 -4.24 27.98
N GLU A 156 6.54 -4.46 27.65
CA GLU A 156 6.02 -5.70 27.08
C GLU A 156 6.36 -5.89 25.59
N VAL A 157 7.01 -4.94 24.92
CA VAL A 157 7.37 -5.05 23.50
C VAL A 157 8.88 -5.02 23.36
N ASN A 158 9.49 -6.17 23.09
CA ASN A 158 10.94 -6.26 22.92
C ASN A 158 11.37 -5.54 21.63
N ARG A 159 10.60 -5.73 20.55
CA ARG A 159 10.88 -5.12 19.23
C ARG A 159 9.68 -5.18 18.30
N VAL A 160 9.44 -4.09 17.56
CA VAL A 160 8.59 -4.09 16.36
C VAL A 160 9.42 -4.63 15.18
N VAL A 161 9.08 -5.82 14.69
CA VAL A 161 9.83 -6.53 13.65
C VAL A 161 9.46 -6.04 12.25
N SER A 162 8.17 -5.79 12.01
CA SER A 162 7.69 -5.39 10.70
C SER A 162 6.40 -4.59 10.79
N LEU A 163 6.26 -3.62 9.89
CA LEU A 163 5.04 -2.84 9.64
C LEU A 163 4.90 -2.71 8.12
N ILE A 164 3.93 -3.40 7.54
CA ILE A 164 3.66 -3.39 6.09
C ILE A 164 2.19 -3.05 5.88
N ARG A 165 1.90 -2.18 4.91
CA ARG A 165 0.52 -1.86 4.53
C ARG A 165 -0.13 -3.05 3.82
N VAL A 166 -1.43 -3.17 3.95
CA VAL A 166 -2.24 -4.19 3.27
C VAL A 166 -3.26 -3.46 2.40
N GLU A 167 -3.24 -3.72 1.11
CA GLU A 167 -4.20 -3.20 0.15
C GLU A 167 -5.09 -4.36 -0.29
N ASP A 168 -6.40 -4.22 -0.05
CA ASP A 168 -7.42 -5.17 -0.51
C ASP A 168 -8.43 -4.38 -1.36
N PRO A 169 -8.33 -4.46 -2.70
CA PRO A 169 -9.21 -3.71 -3.60
C PRO A 169 -10.67 -4.15 -3.55
N GLU A 170 -10.98 -5.34 -3.01
CA GLU A 170 -12.34 -5.87 -2.94
C GLU A 170 -13.18 -5.31 -1.78
N GLU A 171 -12.58 -4.52 -0.86
CA GLU A 171 -13.27 -3.90 0.28
C GLU A 171 -13.35 -2.35 0.17
N VAL A 172 -13.40 -1.79 -1.05
CA VAL A 172 -13.61 -0.34 -1.29
C VAL A 172 -15.09 -0.03 -1.49
#